data_AF-A0A0B5AQU8-F1
#
_entry.id   AF-A0A0B5AQU8-F1
#
_cell.length_a   1.000
_cell.length_b   1.000
_cell.length_c   1.000
_cell.angle_alpha   90.00
_cell.angle_beta   90.00
_cell.angle_gamma   90.00
#
_symmetry.space_group_name_H-M   'P 1'
#
loop_
_entity.id
_entity.type
_entity.pdbx_description
1 polymer ?
#
loop_
_entity_poly.entity_id
_entity_poly.type
_entity_poly.pdbx_seq_one_letter_code
_entity_poly.pdbx_strand_id
1 'polypeptide(L)'
;MSLFYKEFTNDEEVVNAIGSIKAKGVNEDTIYVVTHDDDRTKRIADNADANTPGGFATKAKNIFSKKGDELRDQFKDLGFTASEAETLEEKLDEGKVIVVVKDAPAGFTV
;
A
#
# COMPACT_ATOMS: atom_id res chain seq x y z
N MET A 1 -18.31 2.90 -3.14
CA MET A 1 -16.87 2.77 -3.39
C MET A 1 -16.24 2.46 -2.06
N SER A 2 -15.64 1.28 -1.90
CA SER A 2 -15.07 0.84 -0.63
C SER A 2 -13.56 1.08 -0.66
N LEU A 3 -13.07 1.82 0.33
CA LEU A 3 -11.64 2.07 0.53
C LEU A 3 -11.19 1.15 1.67
N PHE A 4 -10.18 0.35 1.42
CA PHE A 4 -9.58 -0.50 2.45
C PHE A 4 -8.12 -0.16 2.60
N TYR A 5 -7.61 -0.24 3.82
CA TYR A 5 -6.18 -0.13 4.07
C TYR A 5 -5.76 -1.14 5.12
N LYS A 6 -4.48 -1.49 5.10
CA LYS A 6 -3.85 -2.29 6.14
C LYS A 6 -2.43 -1.82 6.38
N GLU A 7 -2.07 -1.80 7.66
CA GLU A 7 -0.71 -1.49 8.11
C GLU A 7 0.12 -2.77 8.23
N PHE A 8 1.39 -2.66 7.88
CA PHE A 8 2.37 -3.73 7.91
C PHE A 8 3.66 -3.21 8.53
N THR A 9 4.37 -4.08 9.22
CA THR A 9 5.71 -3.77 9.75
C THR A 9 6.80 -4.38 8.88
N ASN A 10 6.52 -5.53 8.25
CA ASN A 10 7.46 -6.28 7.43
C ASN A 10 7.19 -6.14 5.92
N ASP A 11 8.25 -5.95 5.15
CA ASP A 11 8.23 -5.84 3.68
C ASP A 11 7.67 -7.13 3.03
N GLU A 12 7.99 -8.32 3.57
CA GLU A 12 7.47 -9.59 3.04
C GLU A 12 5.96 -9.71 3.20
N GLU A 13 5.41 -9.22 4.32
CA GLU A 13 3.96 -9.24 4.53
C GLU A 13 3.24 -8.32 3.54
N VAL A 14 3.84 -7.17 3.23
CA VAL A 14 3.34 -6.25 2.20
C VAL A 14 3.28 -6.95 0.84
N VAL A 15 4.36 -7.60 0.43
CA VAL A 15 4.42 -8.34 -0.85
C VAL A 15 3.35 -9.44 -0.91
N ASN A 16 3.22 -10.23 0.16
CA ASN A 16 2.21 -11.29 0.24
C ASN A 16 0.77 -10.74 0.23
N ALA A 17 0.54 -9.60 0.89
CA ALA A 17 -0.75 -8.94 0.88
C ALA A 17 -1.12 -8.48 -0.53
N ILE A 18 -0.21 -7.81 -1.24
CA ILE A 18 -0.44 -7.36 -2.63
C ILE A 18 -0.74 -8.56 -3.53
N GLY A 19 0.03 -9.64 -3.43
CA GLY A 19 -0.24 -10.88 -4.17
C GLY A 19 -1.63 -11.44 -3.88
N SER A 20 -2.05 -11.44 -2.61
CA SER A 20 -3.39 -11.89 -2.20
C SER A 20 -4.51 -10.97 -2.71
N ILE A 21 -4.29 -9.65 -2.69
CA ILE A 21 -5.20 -8.63 -3.20
C ILE A 21 -5.43 -8.88 -4.71
N LYS A 22 -4.35 -9.08 -5.49
CA LYS A 22 -4.42 -9.40 -6.91
C LYS A 22 -5.10 -10.73 -7.20
N ALA A 23 -4.77 -11.78 -6.44
CA ALA A 23 -5.38 -13.10 -6.59
C ALA A 23 -6.91 -13.07 -6.38
N LYS A 24 -7.41 -12.12 -5.59
CA LYS A 24 -8.84 -11.85 -5.39
C LYS A 24 -9.50 -11.07 -6.54
N GLY A 25 -8.74 -10.73 -7.60
CA GLY A 25 -9.25 -10.03 -8.79
C GLY A 25 -9.21 -8.51 -8.69
N VAL A 26 -8.53 -7.94 -7.70
CA VAL A 26 -8.34 -6.50 -7.58
C VAL A 26 -7.26 -6.05 -8.56
N ASN A 27 -7.53 -4.95 -9.28
CA ASN A 27 -6.57 -4.40 -10.22
C ASN A 27 -5.40 -3.74 -9.48
N GLU A 28 -4.18 -3.99 -9.95
CA GLU A 28 -2.96 -3.39 -9.42
C GLU A 28 -2.95 -1.86 -9.47
N ASP A 29 -3.63 -1.28 -10.46
CA ASP A 29 -3.79 0.17 -10.59
C ASP A 29 -4.59 0.79 -9.42
N THR A 30 -5.32 -0.03 -8.66
CA THR A 30 -6.08 0.41 -7.48
C THR A 30 -5.39 0.07 -6.16
N ILE A 31 -4.19 -0.52 -6.21
CA ILE A 31 -3.36 -0.81 -5.05
C ILE A 31 -2.28 0.26 -4.91
N TYR A 32 -2.21 0.87 -3.74
CA TYR A 32 -1.27 1.92 -3.39
C TYR A 32 -0.46 1.47 -2.19
N VAL A 33 0.85 1.70 -2.24
CA VAL A 33 1.75 1.36 -1.13
C VAL A 33 2.42 2.65 -0.69
N VAL A 34 2.24 3.01 0.56
CA VAL A 34 2.75 4.25 1.14
C VAL A 34 3.77 3.89 2.23
N THR A 35 4.95 4.51 2.17
CA THR A 35 6.07 4.26 3.09
C THR A 35 6.80 5.56 3.41
N HIS A 36 7.35 5.68 4.62
CA HIS A 36 8.16 6.86 5.01
C HIS A 36 9.60 6.83 4.46
N ASP A 37 10.11 5.68 4.03
CA ASP A 37 11.52 5.49 3.64
C ASP A 37 11.66 4.97 2.19
N ASP A 38 12.35 5.76 1.36
CA ASP A 38 12.62 5.51 -0.07
C ASP A 38 13.37 4.19 -0.34
N ASP A 39 14.24 3.75 0.57
CA ASP A 39 14.99 2.50 0.41
C ASP A 39 14.09 1.29 0.68
N ARG A 40 13.14 1.41 1.61
CA ARG A 40 12.10 0.39 1.81
C ARG A 40 11.14 0.32 0.63
N THR A 41 10.74 1.47 0.08
CA THR A 41 9.93 1.57 -1.15
C THR A 41 10.50 0.69 -2.27
N LYS A 42 11.79 0.87 -2.60
CA LYS A 42 12.46 0.11 -3.66
C LYS A 42 12.54 -1.37 -3.35
N ARG A 43 12.90 -1.73 -2.11
CA ARG A 43 12.97 -3.13 -1.68
C ARG A 43 11.62 -3.84 -1.78
N ILE A 44 10.52 -3.18 -1.43
CA ILE A 44 9.17 -3.75 -1.53
C ILE A 44 8.78 -3.88 -3.01
N ALA A 45 9.05 -2.85 -3.83
CA ALA A 45 8.77 -2.88 -5.26
C ALA A 45 9.51 -4.03 -5.96
N ASP A 46 10.81 -4.14 -5.72
CA ASP A 46 11.66 -5.17 -6.31
C ASP A 46 11.28 -6.57 -5.81
N ASN A 47 10.97 -6.75 -4.51
CA ASN A 47 10.56 -8.05 -3.97
C ASN A 47 9.13 -8.44 -4.39
N ALA A 48 8.23 -7.46 -4.58
CA ALA A 48 6.92 -7.70 -5.17
C ALA A 48 7.05 -8.20 -6.62
N ASP A 49 8.08 -7.77 -7.34
CA ASP A 49 8.43 -8.28 -8.67
C ASP A 49 9.11 -9.67 -8.59
N ALA A 50 9.95 -9.92 -7.58
CA ALA A 50 10.93 -11.01 -7.60
C ALA A 50 10.55 -12.35 -6.95
N ASN A 51 9.54 -12.45 -6.07
CA ASN A 51 9.44 -13.66 -5.23
C ASN A 51 8.03 -14.20 -4.93
N THR A 52 7.23 -14.44 -5.99
CA THR A 52 6.12 -15.40 -5.90
C THR A 52 6.44 -16.69 -6.68
N PRO A 53 6.27 -17.89 -6.09
CA PRO A 53 6.30 -19.15 -6.81
C PRO A 53 5.06 -19.22 -7.72
N GLY A 54 5.14 -18.55 -8.88
CA GLY A 54 4.00 -18.37 -9.77
C GLY A 54 4.01 -17.11 -10.63
N GLY A 55 5.17 -16.49 -10.92
CA GLY A 55 5.36 -15.65 -12.13
C GLY A 55 4.31 -14.58 -12.43
N PHE A 56 3.77 -13.88 -11.43
CA PHE A 56 2.95 -12.68 -11.63
C PHE A 56 3.75 -11.45 -11.21
N ALA A 57 4.30 -10.76 -12.21
CA ALA A 57 5.02 -9.50 -12.02
C ALA A 57 4.09 -8.48 -11.34
N THR A 58 4.37 -8.17 -10.08
CA THR A 58 3.52 -7.27 -9.30
C THR A 58 4.10 -5.87 -9.35
N LYS A 59 3.74 -5.13 -10.41
CA LYS A 59 4.01 -3.69 -10.46
C LYS A 59 3.01 -2.96 -9.57
N ALA A 60 3.39 -2.68 -8.33
CA ALA A 60 2.73 -1.59 -7.60
C ALA A 60 3.13 -0.30 -8.34
N LYS A 61 2.28 0.18 -9.25
CA LYS A 61 2.58 1.36 -10.08
C LYS A 61 2.61 2.66 -9.28
N ASN A 62 1.96 2.68 -8.12
CA ASN A 62 1.75 3.87 -7.30
C ASN A 62 2.38 3.67 -5.92
N ILE A 63 3.71 3.63 -5.87
CA ILE A 63 4.47 3.62 -4.62
C ILE A 63 4.98 5.03 -4.38
N PHE A 64 4.62 5.61 -3.24
CA PHE A 64 4.98 6.97 -2.89
C PHE A 64 5.82 6.98 -1.62
N SER A 65 6.96 7.67 -1.69
CA SER A 65 7.83 8.00 -0.57
C SER A 65 7.85 9.52 -0.42
N LYS A 66 7.08 10.02 0.55
CA LYS A 66 6.98 11.45 0.85
C LYS A 66 7.09 11.67 2.36
N LYS A 67 7.27 12.91 2.79
CA LYS A 67 7.42 13.29 4.20
C LYS A 67 6.42 14.38 4.58
N GLY A 68 5.85 14.29 5.77
CA GLY A 68 5.05 15.38 6.35
C GLY A 68 3.74 15.65 5.61
N ASP A 69 3.45 16.94 5.40
CA ASP A 69 2.20 17.44 4.79
C ASP A 69 1.85 16.81 3.44
N GLU A 70 2.86 16.45 2.64
CA GLU A 70 2.61 15.81 1.34
C GLU A 70 2.03 14.40 1.48
N LEU A 71 2.32 13.66 2.57
CA LEU A 71 1.69 12.37 2.84
C LEU A 71 0.21 12.54 3.16
N ARG A 72 -0.14 13.58 3.95
CA ARG A 72 -1.54 13.85 4.30
C ARG A 72 -2.37 14.16 3.07
N ASP A 73 -1.83 14.98 2.17
CA ASP A 73 -2.54 15.35 0.94
C ASP A 73 -2.70 14.15 0.00
N GLN A 74 -1.72 13.24 -0.05
CA GLN A 74 -1.88 11.98 -0.78
C GLN A 74 -2.98 11.09 -0.19
N PHE A 75 -3.04 10.94 1.13
CA PHE A 75 -4.13 10.18 1.76
C PHE A 75 -5.49 10.83 1.46
N LYS A 76 -5.59 12.16 1.49
CA LYS A 76 -6.82 12.86 1.07
C LYS A 76 -7.19 12.58 -0.39
N ASP A 77 -6.22 12.59 -1.30
CA ASP A 77 -6.42 12.27 -2.72
C ASP A 77 -6.90 10.82 -2.94
N LEU A 78 -6.42 9.89 -2.11
CA LEU A 78 -6.89 8.50 -2.13
C LEU A 78 -8.36 8.38 -1.68
N GLY A 79 -8.80 9.28 -0.80
CA GLY A 79 -10.16 9.37 -0.29
C GLY A 79 -10.26 9.34 1.23
N PHE A 80 -9.14 9.44 1.95
CA PHE A 80 -9.13 9.50 3.42
C PHE A 80 -9.49 10.90 3.91
N THR A 81 -10.07 10.98 5.11
CA THR A 81 -10.27 12.26 5.78
C THR A 81 -8.95 12.81 6.34
N ALA A 82 -8.90 14.11 6.64
CA ALA A 82 -7.70 14.73 7.22
C ALA A 82 -7.26 14.06 8.54
N SER A 83 -8.21 13.62 9.37
CA SER A 83 -7.91 12.94 10.64
C SER A 83 -7.36 11.53 10.43
N GLU A 84 -7.87 10.80 9.45
CA GLU A 84 -7.32 9.49 9.07
C GLU A 84 -5.93 9.65 8.47
N ALA A 85 -5.74 10.62 7.57
CA ALA A 85 -4.46 10.92 6.96
C ALA A 85 -3.37 11.23 8.00
N GLU A 86 -3.70 12.00 9.04
CA GLU A 86 -2.79 12.29 10.16
C GLU A 86 -2.45 11.02 10.96
N THR A 87 -3.45 10.19 11.25
CA THR A 87 -3.21 8.91 11.95
C THR A 87 -2.34 7.97 11.12
N LEU A 88 -2.56 7.91 9.81
CA LEU A 88 -1.79 7.06 8.90
C LEU A 88 -0.36 7.58 8.74
N GLU A 89 -0.15 8.89 8.69
CA GLU A 89 1.18 9.51 8.69
C GLU A 89 1.96 9.15 9.96
N GLU A 90 1.35 9.26 11.14
CA GLU A 90 1.99 8.83 12.39
C GLU A 90 2.44 7.36 12.34
N LYS A 91 1.63 6.48 11.74
CA LYS A 91 1.99 5.06 11.56
C LYS A 91 3.20 4.90 10.63
N LEU A 92 3.28 5.69 9.57
CA LEU A 92 4.43 5.67 8.66
C LEU A 92 5.70 6.16 9.36
N ASP A 93 5.60 7.17 10.23
CA ASP A 93 6.70 7.68 11.05
C ASP A 93 7.18 6.63 12.07
N GLU A 94 6.28 5.78 12.58
CA GLU A 94 6.64 4.59 13.39
C GLU A 94 7.39 3.51 12.58
N GLY A 95 7.58 3.71 11.28
CA GLY A 95 8.26 2.77 10.38
C GLY A 95 7.32 1.71 9.79
N LYS A 96 6.00 1.89 9.86
CA LYS A 96 5.05 1.00 9.20
C LYS A 96 4.92 1.30 7.71
N VAL A 97 4.37 0.34 7.00
CA VAL A 97 4.00 0.41 5.59
C VAL A 97 2.48 0.31 5.50
N ILE A 98 1.86 1.17 4.70
CA ILE A 98 0.41 1.17 4.54
C ILE A 98 0.08 0.77 3.12
N VAL A 99 -0.68 -0.31 2.97
CA VAL A 99 -1.23 -0.73 1.68
C VAL A 99 -2.68 -0.29 1.63
N VAL A 100 -3.03 0.52 0.64
CA VAL A 100 -4.38 1.00 0.39
C VAL A 100 -4.91 0.34 -0.87
N VAL A 101 -6.14 -0.14 -0.81
CA VAL A 101 -6.86 -0.73 -1.93
C VAL A 101 -8.11 0.09 -2.19
N LYS A 102 -8.12 0.75 -3.35
CA LYS A 102 -9.29 1.47 -3.87
C LYS A 102 -10.18 0.52 -4.65
N ASP A 103 -11.49 0.72 -4.54
CA ASP A 103 -12.49 -0.11 -5.24
C ASP A 103 -12.42 -1.59 -4.85
N ALA A 104 -12.15 -1.89 -3.57
CA ALA A 104 -12.11 -3.28 -3.14
C ALA A 104 -13.52 -3.91 -3.24
N PRO A 105 -13.64 -5.17 -3.69
CA PRO A 105 -14.93 -5.84 -3.81
C PRO A 105 -15.66 -5.92 -2.46
N ALA A 106 -16.99 -5.96 -2.48
CA ALA A 106 -17.78 -6.04 -1.25
C ALA A 106 -17.42 -7.31 -0.45
N GLY A 107 -17.03 -7.15 0.82
CA GLY A 107 -16.55 -8.25 1.68
C GLY A 107 -15.04 -8.51 1.60
N PHE A 108 -14.27 -7.61 0.98
CA PHE A 108 -12.82 -7.71 0.92
C PHE A 108 -12.17 -7.51 2.28
N THR A 109 -11.26 -8.42 2.63
CA THR A 109 -10.38 -8.31 3.80
C THR A 109 -8.94 -8.52 3.34
N VAL A 110 -8.04 -7.64 3.78
CA VAL A 110 -6.58 -7.81 3.64
C VAL A 110 -6.05 -8.51 4.87
#